data_AF-A0A139LFE1-F1
#
_entry.id   AF-A0A139LFE1-F1
#
_cell.length_a   1.000
_cell.length_b   1.000
_cell.length_c   1.000
_cell.angle_alpha   90.00
_cell.angle_beta   90.00
_cell.angle_gamma   90.00
#
_symmetry.space_group_name_H-M   'P 1'
#
loop_
_entity.id
_entity.type
_entity.pdbx_description
1 polymer ?
#
loop_
_entity_poly.entity_id
_entity_poly.type
_entity_poly.pdbx_seq_one_letter_code
_entity_poly.pdbx_strand_id
1 'polypeptide(L)'
;MSYLIKPKNYKPLLDLKQTELGIKQIKEFFQLNLSSELRLRRVTAPLFVLKGMGINDDLNGIERPVSFPIKDLGDAQAEVVHSLAKWKRLTLADYHIEPGYGIYTDMNAIRSDEELGNLHSLYVDQWDWERVITNEDRTVNFLKEIVNRIYAAMIRTEYMVYEMYPQIKPCLPQKLHFIHSEELRQLYPNLEPKCREHAICQKYGAVFIIGIGCQLGDGKKHDGRAPDYDDYTTKGLNDLPGLNGDLLLWDNVLQRSIELSSMGIRVDKEALQRQLKEEKEEKRLELYFHKRLMNDTLPLSIGGGIGQSRLCMFYLRKAHIGEIQASIWPEDMRKECEELEIHLI
;
A
#
# COMPACT_ATOMS: atom_id res chain seq x y z
N MET A 1 5.47 -20.32 5.06
CA MET A 1 6.78 -20.55 5.72
C MET A 1 7.58 -19.28 5.55
N SER A 2 8.32 -18.80 6.55
CA SER A 2 9.12 -17.57 6.38
C SER A 2 10.19 -17.72 5.28
N TYR A 3 10.65 -16.60 4.72
CA TYR A 3 11.69 -16.57 3.70
C TYR A 3 12.78 -15.53 4.02
N LEU A 4 14.01 -15.76 3.55
CA LEU A 4 15.11 -14.81 3.65
C LEU A 4 15.87 -14.72 2.33
N ILE A 5 15.89 -13.53 1.74
CA ILE A 5 16.72 -13.16 0.61
C ILE A 5 18.09 -12.76 1.16
N LYS A 6 19.15 -13.37 0.62
CA LYS A 6 20.54 -13.15 1.02
C LYS A 6 21.24 -12.26 -0.02
N PRO A 7 21.20 -10.92 0.13
CA PRO A 7 21.86 -10.02 -0.82
C PRO A 7 23.37 -10.24 -0.85
N LYS A 8 23.94 -10.30 -2.06
CA LYS A 8 25.38 -10.51 -2.23
C LYS A 8 26.15 -9.27 -1.79
N ASN A 9 27.14 -9.45 -0.92
CA ASN A 9 28.03 -8.39 -0.45
C ASN A 9 27.28 -7.21 0.23
N TYR A 10 26.13 -7.48 0.86
CA TYR A 10 25.45 -6.46 1.65
C TYR A 10 26.32 -6.03 2.83
N LYS A 11 26.40 -4.71 3.01
CA LYS A 11 26.91 -4.08 4.22
C LYS A 11 26.04 -2.86 4.52
N PRO A 12 25.57 -2.68 5.76
CA PRO A 12 24.76 -1.52 6.10
C PRO A 12 25.58 -0.23 5.90
N LEU A 13 25.05 0.71 5.13
CA LEU A 13 25.69 2.00 4.84
C LEU A 13 25.68 2.98 6.04
N LEU A 14 24.83 2.69 7.01
CA LEU A 14 24.55 3.52 8.19
C LEU A 14 24.58 2.65 9.44
N ASP A 15 25.15 3.18 10.52
CA ASP A 15 25.06 2.57 11.83
C ASP A 15 23.63 2.65 12.41
N LEU A 16 23.39 2.02 13.56
CA LEU A 16 22.06 2.00 14.20
C LEU A 16 21.55 3.40 14.56
N LYS A 17 22.41 4.30 15.05
CA LYS A 17 22.00 5.66 15.45
C LYS A 17 21.63 6.50 14.23
N GLN A 18 22.41 6.38 13.16
CA GLN A 18 22.12 7.03 11.88
C GLN A 18 20.86 6.45 11.24
N THR A 19 20.62 5.14 11.38
CA THR A 19 19.42 4.49 10.87
C THR A 19 18.16 5.05 11.55
N GLU A 20 18.13 5.12 12.88
CA GLU A 20 17.02 5.72 13.64
C GLU A 20 16.76 7.18 13.26
N LEU A 21 17.82 7.99 13.15
CA LEU A 21 17.70 9.38 12.71
C LEU A 21 17.15 9.47 11.29
N GLY A 22 17.64 8.64 10.38
CA GLY A 22 17.20 8.55 8.99
C GLY A 22 15.72 8.19 8.88
N ILE A 23 15.26 7.19 9.65
CA ILE A 23 13.85 6.78 9.70
C ILE A 23 12.97 7.97 10.10
N LYS A 24 13.32 8.66 11.18
CA LYS A 24 12.58 9.84 11.64
C LYS A 24 12.50 10.91 10.55
N GLN A 25 13.64 11.30 9.98
CA GLN A 25 13.70 12.37 8.97
C GLN A 25 12.92 12.01 7.70
N ILE A 26 13.03 10.78 7.21
CA ILE A 26 12.25 10.30 6.07
C ILE A 26 10.75 10.39 6.37
N LYS A 27 10.32 9.90 7.54
CA LYS A 27 8.90 9.90 7.90
C LYS A 27 8.33 11.32 8.01
N GLU A 28 9.03 12.21 8.71
CA GLU A 28 8.63 13.61 8.87
C GLU A 28 8.62 14.39 7.54
N PHE A 29 9.63 14.20 6.71
CA PHE A 29 9.74 14.92 5.44
C PHE A 29 8.73 14.41 4.40
N PHE A 30 8.59 13.09 4.26
CA PHE A 30 7.68 12.51 3.27
C PHE A 30 6.22 12.83 3.60
N GLN A 31 5.78 12.71 4.86
CA GLN A 31 4.40 13.02 5.23
C GLN A 31 4.03 14.50 4.97
N LEU A 32 4.98 15.43 5.17
CA LEU A 32 4.77 16.85 4.91
C LEU A 32 4.61 17.12 3.41
N ASN A 33 5.44 16.47 2.59
CA ASN A 33 5.36 16.55 1.14
C ASN A 33 4.07 15.91 0.61
N LEU A 34 3.71 14.73 1.11
CA LEU A 34 2.48 14.02 0.72
C LEU A 34 1.23 14.85 1.05
N SER A 35 1.15 15.40 2.26
CA SER A 35 0.02 16.23 2.69
C SER A 35 -0.10 17.52 1.89
N SER A 36 1.03 18.17 1.59
CA SER A 36 1.06 19.38 0.76
C SER A 36 0.66 19.08 -0.69
N GLU A 37 1.23 18.03 -1.27
CA GLU A 37 0.95 17.61 -2.65
C GLU A 37 -0.49 17.21 -2.84
N LEU A 38 -1.13 16.55 -1.87
CA LEU A 38 -2.49 16.03 -2.04
C LEU A 38 -3.56 16.81 -1.27
N ARG A 39 -3.18 17.92 -0.61
CA ARG A 39 -4.05 18.74 0.25
C ARG A 39 -4.73 17.92 1.35
N LEU A 40 -3.92 17.14 2.07
CA LEU A 40 -4.37 16.23 3.11
C LEU A 40 -4.15 16.84 4.49
N ARG A 41 -5.13 16.72 5.37
CA ARG A 41 -4.96 17.01 6.80
C ARG A 41 -4.66 15.73 7.57
N ARG A 42 -3.80 15.78 8.58
CA ARG A 42 -3.60 14.63 9.48
C ARG A 42 -4.87 14.42 10.32
N VAL A 43 -5.31 13.18 10.47
CA VAL A 43 -6.36 12.78 11.42
C VAL A 43 -5.88 11.63 12.32
N THR A 44 -6.56 11.41 13.44
CA THR A 44 -6.26 10.30 14.35
C THR A 44 -6.94 9.01 13.88
N ALA A 45 -6.14 7.99 13.56
CA ALA A 45 -6.62 6.66 13.21
C ALA A 45 -7.08 5.84 14.43
N PRO A 46 -8.08 4.96 14.26
CA PRO A 46 -8.32 3.87 15.19
C PRO A 46 -7.29 2.75 14.99
N LEU A 47 -6.91 2.10 16.08
CA LEU A 47 -6.13 0.86 16.04
C LEU A 47 -7.04 -0.39 15.89
N PHE A 48 -8.30 -0.27 16.31
CA PHE A 48 -9.27 -1.34 16.30
C PHE A 48 -10.68 -0.82 16.00
N VAL A 49 -11.51 -1.69 15.43
CA VAL A 49 -12.90 -1.40 15.07
C VAL A 49 -13.80 -2.53 15.58
N LEU A 50 -15.11 -2.26 15.72
CA LEU A 50 -16.06 -3.31 16.06
C LEU A 50 -16.20 -4.31 14.89
N LYS A 51 -16.19 -5.60 15.24
CA LYS A 51 -16.38 -6.71 14.29
C LYS A 51 -17.78 -6.62 13.67
N GLY A 52 -17.89 -6.98 12.39
CA GLY A 52 -19.18 -7.05 11.68
C GLY A 52 -19.71 -5.71 11.15
N MET A 53 -18.96 -4.61 11.30
CA MET A 53 -19.32 -3.31 10.72
C MET A 53 -18.97 -3.20 9.22
N GLY A 54 -18.16 -4.13 8.69
CA GLY A 54 -17.62 -4.07 7.34
C GLY A 54 -16.62 -2.93 7.12
N ILE A 55 -16.02 -2.41 8.21
CA ILE A 55 -15.05 -1.31 8.18
C ILE A 55 -13.61 -1.84 8.03
N ASN A 56 -13.28 -2.96 8.68
CA ASN A 56 -11.96 -3.56 8.58
C ASN A 56 -11.71 -4.07 7.15
N ASP A 57 -10.45 -4.03 6.73
CA ASP A 57 -10.01 -4.55 5.43
C ASP A 57 -9.84 -6.07 5.51
N ASP A 58 -10.65 -6.76 4.70
CA ASP A 58 -10.66 -8.22 4.64
C ASP A 58 -9.49 -8.77 3.80
N LEU A 59 -8.65 -7.92 3.19
CA LEU A 59 -7.55 -8.31 2.30
C LEU A 59 -8.02 -9.28 1.21
N ASN A 60 -7.53 -10.52 1.19
CA ASN A 60 -7.97 -11.56 0.25
C ASN A 60 -9.13 -12.42 0.79
N GLY A 61 -9.60 -12.14 2.01
CA GLY A 61 -10.70 -12.83 2.67
C GLY A 61 -10.31 -14.12 3.40
N ILE A 62 -9.00 -14.41 3.49
CA ILE A 62 -8.47 -15.62 4.16
C ILE A 62 -7.70 -15.30 5.44
N GLU A 63 -7.17 -14.09 5.55
CA GLU A 63 -6.33 -13.62 6.65
C GLU A 63 -7.16 -13.33 7.90
N ARG A 64 -6.72 -13.81 9.06
CA ARG A 64 -7.47 -13.65 10.32
C ARG A 64 -7.04 -12.38 11.05
N PRO A 65 -7.98 -11.45 11.36
CA PRO A 65 -7.66 -10.30 12.19
C PRO A 65 -7.52 -10.68 13.67
N VAL A 66 -6.63 -9.97 14.37
CA VAL A 66 -6.52 -10.08 15.83
C VAL A 66 -7.80 -9.57 16.47
N SER A 67 -8.54 -10.45 17.14
CA SER A 67 -9.84 -10.14 17.76
C SER A 67 -9.77 -10.19 19.29
N PHE A 68 -10.54 -9.34 19.99
CA PHE A 68 -10.64 -9.36 21.44
C PHE A 68 -12.03 -8.89 21.95
N PRO A 69 -12.51 -9.41 23.10
CA PRO A 69 -13.74 -8.94 23.74
C PRO A 69 -13.52 -7.61 24.47
N ILE A 70 -14.54 -6.74 24.45
CA ILE A 70 -14.55 -5.48 25.20
C ILE A 70 -15.48 -5.63 26.42
N LYS A 71 -14.89 -5.72 27.61
CA LYS A 71 -15.61 -5.91 28.88
C LYS A 71 -16.74 -4.89 29.10
N ASP A 72 -16.44 -3.61 28.89
CA ASP A 72 -17.40 -2.52 29.13
C ASP A 72 -18.49 -2.41 28.06
N LEU A 73 -18.40 -3.20 26.99
CA LEU A 73 -19.42 -3.33 25.95
C LEU A 73 -20.08 -4.71 25.97
N GLY A 74 -20.11 -5.37 27.14
CA GLY A 74 -20.74 -6.68 27.29
C GLY A 74 -20.09 -7.77 26.42
N ASP A 75 -18.76 -7.77 26.36
CA ASP A 75 -17.95 -8.69 25.56
C ASP A 75 -18.16 -8.61 24.04
N ALA A 76 -18.65 -7.46 23.55
CA ALA A 76 -18.64 -7.14 22.12
C ALA A 76 -17.23 -7.32 21.54
N GLN A 77 -17.17 -7.92 20.34
CA GLN A 77 -15.89 -8.24 19.69
C GLN A 77 -15.35 -7.04 18.89
N ALA A 78 -14.10 -6.68 19.15
CA ALA A 78 -13.34 -5.76 18.32
C ALA A 78 -12.22 -6.50 17.58
N GLU A 79 -11.78 -5.91 16.48
CA GLU A 79 -10.72 -6.41 15.62
C GLU A 79 -9.67 -5.31 15.42
N VAL A 80 -8.39 -5.67 15.56
CA VAL A 80 -7.28 -4.83 15.11
C VAL A 80 -7.37 -4.68 13.59
N VAL A 81 -7.17 -3.45 13.11
CA VAL A 81 -7.31 -3.16 11.68
C VAL A 81 -6.17 -3.80 10.87
N HIS A 82 -6.47 -4.34 9.69
CA HIS A 82 -5.44 -4.74 8.71
C HIS A 82 -4.99 -3.57 7.82
N SER A 83 -5.92 -2.64 7.57
CA SER A 83 -5.73 -1.33 6.95
C SER A 83 -6.95 -0.46 7.26
N LEU A 84 -6.89 0.84 6.98
CA LEU A 84 -8.01 1.76 7.15
C LEU A 84 -8.71 2.10 5.83
N ALA A 85 -8.57 1.26 4.79
CA ALA A 85 -9.07 1.52 3.44
C ALA A 85 -10.52 2.04 3.41
N LYS A 86 -11.45 1.37 4.11
CA LYS A 86 -12.86 1.77 4.18
C LYS A 86 -13.13 2.85 5.24
N TRP A 87 -12.41 2.82 6.36
CA TRP A 87 -12.54 3.81 7.45
C TRP A 87 -12.24 5.24 6.99
N LYS A 88 -11.22 5.42 6.14
CA LYS A 88 -10.85 6.77 5.68
C LYS A 88 -11.99 7.44 4.91
N ARG A 89 -12.70 6.69 4.06
CA ARG A 89 -13.84 7.21 3.28
C ARG A 89 -15.04 7.55 4.17
N LEU A 90 -15.29 6.78 5.23
CA LEU A 90 -16.27 7.14 6.26
C LEU A 90 -15.91 8.47 6.92
N THR A 91 -14.63 8.62 7.29
CA THR A 91 -14.12 9.84 7.94
C THR A 91 -14.23 11.06 7.03
N LEU A 92 -14.00 10.92 5.73
CA LEU A 92 -14.23 12.00 4.76
C LEU A 92 -15.69 12.50 4.79
N ALA A 93 -16.66 11.58 4.87
CA ALA A 93 -18.07 11.92 4.94
C ALA A 93 -18.43 12.58 6.27
N ASP A 94 -18.01 11.98 7.38
CA ASP A 94 -18.37 12.39 8.73
C ASP A 94 -17.77 13.75 9.10
N TYR A 95 -16.62 14.11 8.51
CA TYR A 95 -15.98 15.42 8.67
C TYR A 95 -16.37 16.43 7.58
N HIS A 96 -17.27 16.06 6.66
CA HIS A 96 -17.72 16.89 5.55
C HIS A 96 -16.55 17.49 4.75
N ILE A 97 -15.58 16.65 4.39
CA ILE A 97 -14.41 17.08 3.62
C ILE A 97 -14.84 17.47 2.21
N GLU A 98 -14.39 18.65 1.74
CA GLU A 98 -14.74 19.17 0.41
C GLU A 98 -13.95 18.49 -0.72
N PRO A 99 -14.50 18.45 -1.96
CA PRO A 99 -13.78 18.00 -3.14
C PRO A 99 -12.41 18.66 -3.31
N GLY A 100 -11.41 17.83 -3.62
CA GLY A 100 -10.04 18.25 -3.79
C GLY A 100 -9.22 18.32 -2.50
N TYR A 101 -9.82 18.10 -1.33
CA TYR A 101 -9.14 17.95 -0.04
C TYR A 101 -9.26 16.52 0.49
N GLY A 102 -8.42 16.17 1.44
CA GLY A 102 -8.41 14.83 2.01
C GLY A 102 -7.83 14.74 3.41
N ILE A 103 -7.61 13.51 3.83
CA ILE A 103 -7.01 13.14 5.11
C ILE A 103 -5.85 12.18 4.90
N TYR A 104 -4.93 12.15 5.86
CA TYR A 104 -4.01 11.04 6.03
C TYR A 104 -3.85 10.70 7.50
N THR A 105 -3.36 9.50 7.77
CA THR A 105 -3.04 9.03 9.11
C THR A 105 -1.82 8.13 9.09
N ASP A 106 -1.11 8.07 10.21
CA ASP A 106 -0.15 7.01 10.48
C ASP A 106 -0.94 5.79 10.97
N MET A 107 -1.13 4.83 10.07
CA MET A 107 -1.81 3.58 10.37
C MET A 107 -0.80 2.57 10.89
N ASN A 108 -1.21 1.83 11.91
CA ASN A 108 -0.49 0.70 12.48
C ASN A 108 -1.42 -0.50 12.50
N ALA A 109 -0.97 -1.63 11.99
CA ALA A 109 -1.73 -2.86 11.89
C ALA A 109 -0.92 -4.06 12.36
N ILE A 110 -1.65 -5.13 12.71
CA ILE A 110 -1.07 -6.45 12.99
C ILE A 110 -1.62 -7.42 11.95
N ARG A 111 -0.74 -8.03 11.16
CA ARG A 111 -1.07 -9.09 10.20
C ARG A 111 -0.45 -10.40 10.66
N SER A 112 -1.19 -11.16 11.47
CA SER A 112 -0.67 -12.37 12.12
C SER A 112 -0.43 -13.55 11.17
N ASP A 113 -1.11 -13.56 10.03
CA ASP A 113 -1.02 -14.63 9.03
C ASP A 113 -0.02 -14.31 7.90
N GLU A 114 0.81 -13.29 8.07
CA GLU A 114 1.80 -12.83 7.08
C GLU A 114 2.98 -13.80 6.91
N GLU A 115 3.48 -13.94 5.68
CA GLU A 115 4.69 -14.71 5.40
C GLU A 115 5.94 -13.86 5.66
N LEU A 116 6.54 -14.01 6.84
CA LEU A 116 7.67 -13.19 7.29
C LEU A 116 8.91 -13.30 6.40
N GLY A 117 9.53 -12.17 6.10
CA GLY A 117 10.81 -12.10 5.38
C GLY A 117 11.27 -10.66 5.15
N ASN A 118 12.20 -10.46 4.21
CA ASN A 118 12.85 -9.15 3.99
C ASN A 118 11.89 -7.98 3.81
N LEU A 119 10.70 -8.22 3.23
CA LEU A 119 9.70 -7.19 2.92
C LEU A 119 8.39 -7.32 3.72
N HIS A 120 8.27 -8.34 4.57
CA HIS A 120 7.02 -8.75 5.21
C HIS A 120 7.22 -8.96 6.71
N SER A 121 6.35 -8.35 7.52
CA SER A 121 6.41 -8.39 8.97
C SER A 121 5.01 -8.47 9.56
N LEU A 122 4.89 -8.96 10.79
CA LEU A 122 3.63 -8.95 11.54
C LEU A 122 3.12 -7.53 11.78
N TYR A 123 4.05 -6.60 12.01
CA TYR A 123 3.75 -5.19 12.19
C TYR A 123 3.75 -4.50 10.82
N VAL A 124 2.66 -3.79 10.51
CA VAL A 124 2.53 -3.04 9.26
C VAL A 124 2.24 -1.59 9.60
N ASP A 125 3.04 -0.68 9.06
CA ASP A 125 2.83 0.76 9.16
C ASP A 125 2.60 1.40 7.79
N GLN A 126 1.64 2.32 7.70
CA GLN A 126 1.34 3.02 6.45
C GLN A 126 1.03 4.50 6.67
N TRP A 127 1.41 5.34 5.70
CA TRP A 127 0.66 6.57 5.46
C TRP A 127 -0.61 6.19 4.71
N ASP A 128 -1.69 6.11 5.46
CA ASP A 128 -2.98 5.73 4.94
C ASP A 128 -3.75 7.01 4.63
N TRP A 129 -4.02 7.27 3.35
CA TRP A 129 -4.54 8.55 2.87
C TRP A 129 -5.77 8.38 1.97
N GLU A 130 -6.60 9.42 1.93
CA GLU A 130 -7.84 9.44 1.16
C GLU A 130 -8.22 10.89 0.83
N ARG A 131 -8.71 11.15 -0.38
CA ARG A 131 -9.06 12.48 -0.89
C ARG A 131 -10.42 12.45 -1.57
N VAL A 132 -11.28 13.43 -1.29
CA VAL A 132 -12.58 13.57 -1.95
C VAL A 132 -12.36 14.02 -3.39
N ILE A 133 -13.07 13.39 -4.32
CA ILE A 133 -13.01 13.68 -5.75
C ILE A 133 -14.39 13.96 -6.31
N THR A 134 -14.44 14.53 -7.52
CA THR A 134 -15.67 14.74 -8.28
C THR A 134 -15.96 13.56 -9.21
N ASN A 135 -17.11 13.58 -9.90
CA ASN A 135 -17.40 12.57 -10.93
C ASN A 135 -16.44 12.69 -12.12
N GLU A 136 -16.08 13.92 -12.48
CA GLU A 136 -15.18 14.24 -13.59
C GLU A 136 -13.76 13.74 -13.34
N ASP A 137 -13.37 13.65 -12.07
CA ASP A 137 -12.09 13.10 -11.64
C ASP A 137 -12.03 11.56 -11.76
N ARG A 138 -13.14 10.85 -12.01
CA ARG A 138 -13.16 9.37 -12.14
C ARG A 138 -12.61 8.90 -13.49
N THR A 139 -11.34 9.22 -13.75
CA THR A 139 -10.64 8.86 -14.98
C THR A 139 -9.23 8.35 -14.70
N VAL A 140 -8.71 7.52 -15.62
CA VAL A 140 -7.32 7.03 -15.53
C VAL A 140 -6.30 8.18 -15.59
N ASN A 141 -6.62 9.29 -16.26
CA ASN A 141 -5.73 10.44 -16.33
C ASN A 141 -5.58 11.11 -14.97
N PHE A 142 -6.68 11.24 -14.22
CA PHE A 142 -6.64 11.77 -12.87
C PHE A 142 -5.89 10.83 -11.92
N LEU A 143 -6.11 9.51 -12.01
CA LEU A 143 -5.30 8.52 -11.28
C LEU A 143 -3.80 8.76 -11.53
N LYS A 144 -3.39 8.81 -12.81
CA LYS A 144 -1.98 9.03 -13.19
C LYS A 144 -1.44 10.36 -12.67
N GLU A 145 -2.24 11.42 -12.66
CA GLU A 145 -1.86 12.71 -12.07
C GLU A 145 -1.51 12.55 -10.58
N ILE A 146 -2.39 11.89 -9.80
CA ILE A 146 -2.19 11.68 -8.37
C ILE A 146 -0.97 10.81 -8.09
N VAL A 147 -0.77 9.72 -8.84
CA VAL A 147 0.43 8.89 -8.70
C VAL A 147 1.70 9.70 -8.98
N ASN A 148 1.71 10.55 -10.01
CA ASN A 148 2.87 11.41 -10.31
C ASN A 148 3.16 12.42 -9.19
N ARG A 149 2.14 12.97 -8.53
CA ARG A 149 2.32 13.88 -7.36
C ARG A 149 2.94 13.15 -6.17
N ILE A 150 2.48 11.93 -5.88
CA ILE A 150 3.07 11.08 -4.85
C ILE A 150 4.52 10.74 -5.20
N TYR A 151 4.77 10.38 -6.46
CA TYR A 151 6.12 10.07 -6.93
C TYR A 151 7.05 11.29 -6.86
N ALA A 152 6.57 12.50 -7.16
CA ALA A 152 7.35 13.72 -6.98
C ALA A 152 7.74 13.96 -5.51
N ALA A 153 6.85 13.67 -4.56
CA ALA A 153 7.18 13.69 -3.13
C ALA A 153 8.27 12.67 -2.79
N MET A 154 8.25 11.48 -3.40
CA MET A 154 9.29 10.46 -3.22
C MET A 154 10.66 10.94 -3.76
N ILE A 155 10.70 11.52 -4.96
CA ILE A 155 11.95 12.08 -5.54
C ILE A 155 12.56 13.14 -4.61
N ARG A 156 11.73 14.03 -4.04
CA ARG A 156 12.21 15.04 -3.08
C ARG A 156 12.74 14.41 -1.79
N THR A 157 12.09 13.36 -1.29
CA THR A 157 12.59 12.61 -0.14
C THR A 157 13.92 11.93 -0.45
N GLU A 158 14.10 11.35 -1.64
CA GLU A 158 15.39 10.77 -2.04
C GLU A 158 16.52 11.80 -2.02
N TYR A 159 16.25 12.99 -2.56
CA TYR A 159 17.22 14.08 -2.55
C TYR A 159 17.58 14.51 -1.12
N MET A 160 16.59 14.64 -0.23
CA MET A 160 16.82 14.94 1.19
C MET A 160 17.70 13.86 1.86
N VAL A 161 17.43 12.58 1.60
CA VAL A 161 18.25 11.47 2.14
C VAL A 161 19.69 11.55 1.64
N TYR A 162 19.89 11.86 0.37
CA TYR A 162 21.22 12.03 -0.21
C TYR A 162 22.02 13.18 0.43
N GLU A 163 21.38 14.33 0.66
CA GLU A 163 22.02 15.48 1.30
C GLU A 163 22.42 15.16 2.75
N MET A 164 21.60 14.39 3.47
CA MET A 164 21.91 13.97 4.85
C MET A 164 22.97 12.86 4.91
N TYR A 165 22.96 11.93 3.95
CA TYR A 165 23.86 10.78 3.87
C TYR A 165 24.43 10.63 2.46
N PRO A 166 25.51 11.36 2.10
CA PRO A 166 26.06 11.37 0.74
C PRO A 166 26.54 10.02 0.21
N GLN A 167 26.71 9.00 1.06
CA GLN A 167 26.98 7.63 0.66
C GLN A 167 25.75 6.91 0.04
N ILE A 168 24.53 7.38 0.32
CA ILE A 168 23.28 6.88 -0.28
C ILE A 168 23.00 7.66 -1.55
N LYS A 169 23.45 7.15 -2.70
CA LYS A 169 23.21 7.83 -3.98
C LYS A 169 21.74 7.70 -4.44
N PRO A 170 21.16 8.77 -5.02
CA PRO A 170 19.85 8.71 -5.67
C PRO A 170 19.82 7.66 -6.78
N CYS A 171 18.74 6.90 -6.88
CA CYS A 171 18.54 5.90 -7.92
C CYS A 171 17.12 5.90 -8.51
N LEU A 172 16.20 6.74 -8.02
CA LEU A 172 14.88 6.85 -8.62
C LEU A 172 14.98 7.51 -10.01
N PRO A 173 14.32 6.95 -11.03
CA PRO A 173 14.25 7.60 -12.34
C PRO A 173 13.44 8.90 -12.28
N GLN A 174 13.72 9.84 -13.18
CA GLN A 174 12.96 11.10 -13.22
C GLN A 174 11.47 10.90 -13.60
N LYS A 175 11.16 9.84 -14.36
CA LYS A 175 9.83 9.56 -14.89
C LYS A 175 9.34 8.20 -14.41
N LEU A 176 8.09 8.19 -13.96
CA LEU A 176 7.37 6.96 -13.62
C LEU A 176 6.81 6.31 -14.89
N HIS A 177 7.01 4.99 -15.04
CA HIS A 177 6.41 4.23 -16.14
C HIS A 177 5.02 3.73 -15.75
N PHE A 178 4.02 3.92 -16.61
CA PHE A 178 2.67 3.40 -16.39
C PHE A 178 2.40 2.26 -17.38
N ILE A 179 1.89 1.14 -16.88
CA ILE A 179 1.54 -0.03 -17.69
C ILE A 179 0.32 -0.71 -17.10
N HIS A 180 -0.58 -1.25 -17.93
CA HIS A 180 -1.67 -2.08 -17.44
C HIS A 180 -1.18 -3.51 -17.14
N SER A 181 -1.74 -4.17 -16.13
CA SER A 181 -1.42 -5.55 -15.75
C SER A 181 -1.56 -6.56 -16.91
N GLU A 182 -2.60 -6.40 -17.74
CA GLU A 182 -2.79 -7.16 -18.99
C GLU A 182 -1.68 -6.90 -20.03
N GLU A 183 -1.27 -5.65 -20.24
CA GLU A 183 -0.16 -5.35 -21.16
C GLU A 183 1.17 -5.90 -20.65
N LEU A 184 1.37 -5.85 -19.33
CA LEU A 184 2.51 -6.45 -18.67
C LEU A 184 2.53 -7.98 -18.87
N ARG A 185 1.36 -8.63 -18.80
CA ARG A 185 1.19 -10.06 -19.12
C ARG A 185 1.55 -10.34 -20.57
N GLN A 186 1.09 -9.52 -21.52
CA GLN A 186 1.40 -9.69 -22.94
C GLN A 186 2.89 -9.47 -23.25
N LEU A 187 3.54 -8.54 -22.55
CA LEU A 187 4.96 -8.26 -22.69
C LEU A 187 5.85 -9.41 -22.16
N TYR A 188 5.40 -10.09 -21.11
CA TYR A 188 6.12 -11.19 -20.45
C TYR A 188 5.21 -12.42 -20.27
N PRO A 189 4.76 -13.07 -21.36
CA PRO A 189 3.70 -14.09 -21.30
C PRO A 189 4.13 -15.38 -20.59
N ASN A 190 5.44 -15.64 -20.54
CA ASN A 190 6.02 -16.85 -19.94
C ASN A 190 6.47 -16.66 -18.48
N LEU A 191 6.22 -15.48 -17.89
CA LEU A 191 6.62 -15.16 -16.52
C LEU A 191 5.41 -15.12 -15.58
N GLU A 192 5.59 -15.64 -14.38
CA GLU A 192 4.65 -15.48 -13.27
C GLU A 192 4.51 -14.00 -12.87
N PRO A 193 3.36 -13.56 -12.30
CA PRO A 193 3.08 -12.15 -12.04
C PRO A 193 4.20 -11.37 -11.35
N LYS A 194 4.75 -11.89 -10.23
CA LYS A 194 5.87 -11.26 -9.52
C LYS A 194 7.16 -11.20 -10.34
N CYS A 195 7.40 -12.20 -11.20
CA CYS A 195 8.54 -12.15 -12.13
C CYS A 195 8.35 -11.08 -13.23
N ARG A 196 7.10 -10.82 -13.66
CA ARG A 196 6.81 -9.71 -14.58
C ARG A 196 7.07 -8.35 -13.92
N GLU A 197 6.66 -8.20 -12.65
CA GLU A 197 6.95 -7.02 -11.84
C GLU A 197 8.47 -6.78 -11.71
N HIS A 198 9.25 -7.84 -11.45
CA HIS A 198 10.71 -7.75 -11.40
C HIS A 198 11.28 -7.29 -12.75
N ALA A 199 10.86 -7.91 -13.86
CA ALA A 199 11.37 -7.59 -15.19
C ALA A 199 11.06 -6.14 -15.61
N ILE A 200 9.84 -5.65 -15.36
CA ILE A 200 9.45 -4.29 -15.72
C ILE A 200 10.13 -3.24 -14.83
N CYS A 201 10.27 -3.52 -13.53
CA CYS A 201 10.98 -2.63 -12.62
C CYS A 201 12.48 -2.59 -12.94
N GLN A 202 13.10 -3.72 -13.27
CA GLN A 202 14.51 -3.76 -13.67
C GLN A 202 14.76 -2.88 -14.92
N LYS A 203 13.80 -2.84 -15.85
CA LYS A 203 13.89 -2.04 -17.07
C LYS A 203 13.71 -0.54 -16.83
N TYR A 204 12.74 -0.14 -16.01
CA TYR A 204 12.33 1.26 -15.89
C TYR A 204 12.69 1.93 -14.56
N GLY A 205 13.11 1.16 -13.54
CA GLY A 205 13.42 1.64 -12.19
C GLY A 205 12.18 1.91 -11.33
N ALA A 206 11.16 2.58 -11.88
CA ALA A 206 9.90 2.87 -11.18
C ALA A 206 8.70 2.66 -12.11
N VAL A 207 7.71 1.90 -11.63
CA VAL A 207 6.55 1.48 -12.42
C VAL A 207 5.28 1.60 -11.58
N PHE A 208 4.21 2.12 -12.18
CA PHE A 208 2.86 1.99 -11.68
C PHE A 208 2.08 1.01 -12.54
N ILE A 209 1.70 -0.12 -11.95
CA ILE A 209 0.96 -1.18 -12.65
C ILE A 209 -0.53 -0.99 -12.37
N ILE A 210 -1.29 -0.67 -13.43
CA ILE A 210 -2.74 -0.39 -13.36
C ILE A 210 -3.55 -1.68 -13.50
N GLY A 211 -4.71 -1.74 -12.86
CA GLY A 211 -5.69 -2.81 -13.07
C GLY A 211 -5.37 -4.07 -12.28
N ILE A 212 -5.10 -3.91 -10.98
CA ILE A 212 -4.81 -5.02 -10.07
C ILE A 212 -6.12 -5.50 -9.42
N GLY A 213 -6.47 -6.76 -9.63
CA GLY A 213 -7.69 -7.39 -9.11
C GLY A 213 -8.59 -7.97 -10.19
N CYS A 214 -8.55 -7.44 -11.42
CA CYS A 214 -9.31 -7.97 -12.55
C CYS A 214 -8.71 -9.28 -13.11
N GLN A 215 -9.56 -10.11 -13.73
CA GLN A 215 -9.08 -11.24 -14.52
C GLN A 215 -8.45 -10.73 -15.82
N LEU A 216 -7.27 -11.27 -16.13
CA LEU A 216 -6.52 -10.97 -17.34
C LEU A 216 -6.97 -11.89 -18.49
N GLY A 217 -6.39 -11.71 -19.68
CA GLY A 217 -6.75 -12.48 -20.87
C GLY A 217 -6.50 -13.99 -20.77
N ASP A 218 -5.80 -14.47 -19.74
CA ASP A 218 -5.60 -15.88 -19.41
C ASP A 218 -6.55 -16.41 -18.32
N GLY A 219 -7.52 -15.60 -17.88
CA GLY A 219 -8.48 -15.94 -16.82
C GLY A 219 -7.91 -15.87 -15.40
N LYS A 220 -6.63 -15.48 -15.23
CA LYS A 220 -5.99 -15.32 -13.92
C LYS A 220 -5.93 -13.84 -13.53
N LYS A 221 -5.93 -13.54 -12.23
CA LYS A 221 -5.64 -12.19 -11.73
C LYS A 221 -4.12 -11.96 -11.74
N HIS A 222 -3.69 -10.71 -11.92
CA HIS A 222 -2.29 -10.33 -11.67
C HIS A 222 -1.93 -10.52 -10.19
N ASP A 223 -2.78 -9.98 -9.31
CA ASP A 223 -2.73 -10.15 -7.86
C ASP A 223 -4.16 -10.02 -7.30
N GLY A 224 -4.35 -10.43 -6.04
CA GLY A 224 -5.61 -10.27 -5.31
C GLY A 224 -5.94 -8.80 -5.03
N ARG A 225 -7.24 -8.51 -4.91
CA ARG A 225 -7.73 -7.20 -4.48
C ARG A 225 -9.11 -7.35 -3.85
N ALA A 226 -9.36 -6.63 -2.76
CA ALA A 226 -10.67 -6.64 -2.13
C ALA A 226 -11.70 -5.90 -3.02
N PRO A 227 -12.93 -6.42 -3.14
CA PRO A 227 -13.93 -5.90 -4.08
C PRO A 227 -14.61 -4.61 -3.63
N ASP A 228 -14.36 -4.12 -2.41
CA ASP A 228 -15.20 -3.16 -1.72
C ASP A 228 -14.58 -1.76 -1.51
N TYR A 229 -13.33 -1.54 -1.94
CA TYR A 229 -12.73 -0.21 -1.91
C TYR A 229 -12.09 0.22 -3.23
N ASP A 230 -11.30 -0.59 -3.92
CA ASP A 230 -10.65 -0.20 -5.17
C ASP A 230 -11.49 -0.53 -6.39
N ASP A 231 -11.58 0.41 -7.34
CA ASP A 231 -12.23 0.16 -8.63
C ASP A 231 -11.24 -0.45 -9.63
N TYR A 232 -11.30 -1.78 -9.77
CA TYR A 232 -10.49 -2.53 -10.74
C TYR A 232 -11.30 -2.97 -11.98
N THR A 233 -12.54 -2.49 -12.14
CA THR A 233 -13.46 -2.95 -13.20
C THR A 233 -13.88 -1.86 -14.18
N THR A 234 -13.87 -0.59 -13.77
CA THR A 234 -14.18 0.53 -14.65
C THR A 234 -13.09 0.70 -15.71
N LYS A 235 -13.47 0.94 -16.96
CA LYS A 235 -12.51 1.13 -18.07
C LYS A 235 -11.56 2.29 -17.78
N GLY A 236 -10.27 2.04 -17.98
CA GLY A 236 -9.18 2.97 -17.70
C GLY A 236 -8.19 3.04 -18.86
N LEU A 237 -6.94 2.62 -18.61
CA LEU A 237 -5.85 2.73 -19.58
C LEU A 237 -6.11 1.83 -20.80
N ASN A 238 -6.07 2.38 -22.01
CA ASN A 238 -6.22 1.63 -23.27
C ASN A 238 -7.51 0.79 -23.33
N ASP A 239 -8.61 1.32 -22.78
CA ASP A 239 -9.92 0.64 -22.66
C ASP A 239 -9.92 -0.65 -21.80
N LEU A 240 -8.81 -0.93 -21.11
CA LEU A 240 -8.68 -2.05 -20.16
C LEU A 240 -9.27 -1.68 -18.79
N PRO A 241 -9.81 -2.64 -18.03
CA PRO A 241 -10.46 -2.37 -16.74
C PRO A 241 -9.45 -2.03 -15.64
N GLY A 242 -9.65 -0.93 -14.93
CA GLY A 242 -8.88 -0.57 -13.75
C GLY A 242 -8.71 0.94 -13.57
N LEU A 243 -9.12 1.43 -12.40
CA LEU A 243 -8.81 2.75 -11.87
C LEU A 243 -8.01 2.66 -10.55
N ASN A 244 -7.28 1.57 -10.37
CA ASN A 244 -6.36 1.33 -9.27
C ASN A 244 -5.01 0.81 -9.78
N GLY A 245 -4.05 0.67 -8.87
CA GLY A 245 -2.77 0.05 -9.18
C GLY A 245 -1.79 0.08 -8.03
N ASP A 246 -0.64 -0.53 -8.29
CA ASP A 246 0.48 -0.61 -7.36
C ASP A 246 1.67 0.19 -7.87
N LEU A 247 2.34 0.91 -6.96
CA LEU A 247 3.60 1.62 -7.21
C LEU A 247 4.77 0.73 -6.77
N LEU A 248 5.56 0.31 -7.75
CA LEU A 248 6.72 -0.56 -7.56
C LEU A 248 8.01 0.15 -7.96
N LEU A 249 9.07 -0.15 -7.22
CA LEU A 249 10.43 0.28 -7.50
C LEU A 249 11.37 -0.90 -7.66
N TRP A 250 12.43 -0.72 -8.42
CA TRP A 250 13.57 -1.64 -8.43
C TRP A 250 14.47 -1.39 -7.22
N ASP A 251 14.60 -2.40 -6.36
CA ASP A 251 15.48 -2.37 -5.22
C ASP A 251 16.85 -2.98 -5.57
N ASN A 252 17.89 -2.15 -5.53
CA ASN A 252 19.25 -2.55 -5.86
C ASN A 252 19.92 -3.42 -4.79
N VAL A 253 19.39 -3.46 -3.56
CA VAL A 253 19.94 -4.29 -2.48
C VAL A 253 19.47 -5.73 -2.65
N LEU A 254 18.16 -5.91 -2.79
CA LEU A 254 17.49 -7.19 -2.95
C LEU A 254 17.43 -7.69 -4.39
N GLN A 255 17.80 -6.85 -5.37
CA GLN A 255 17.80 -7.17 -6.81
C GLN A 255 16.43 -7.67 -7.29
N ARG A 256 15.36 -6.96 -6.90
CA ARG A 256 13.97 -7.30 -7.23
C ARG A 256 13.07 -6.07 -7.21
N SER A 257 11.84 -6.21 -7.71
CA SER A 257 10.82 -5.21 -7.44
C SER A 257 10.38 -5.24 -5.97
N ILE A 258 10.12 -4.05 -5.44
CA ILE A 258 9.47 -3.83 -4.16
C ILE A 258 8.20 -3.00 -4.38
N GLU A 259 7.12 -3.39 -3.73
CA GLU A 259 5.86 -2.66 -3.74
C GLU A 259 5.81 -1.69 -2.56
N LEU A 260 5.71 -0.40 -2.85
CA LEU A 260 5.69 0.64 -1.84
C LEU A 260 4.28 1.16 -1.54
N SER A 261 3.37 1.05 -2.50
CA SER A 261 2.00 1.54 -2.33
C SER A 261 1.01 0.81 -3.21
N SER A 262 -0.18 0.59 -2.66
CA SER A 262 -1.40 0.33 -3.42
C SER A 262 -2.34 1.53 -3.29
N MET A 263 -2.91 1.96 -4.41
CA MET A 263 -3.84 3.09 -4.44
C MET A 263 -4.82 2.99 -5.61
N GLY A 264 -5.94 3.69 -5.49
CA GLY A 264 -6.94 3.69 -6.54
C GLY A 264 -8.06 4.68 -6.28
N ILE A 265 -8.75 5.00 -7.37
CA ILE A 265 -10.06 5.63 -7.32
C ILE A 265 -11.01 4.59 -6.73
N ARG A 266 -11.79 5.01 -5.73
CA ARG A 266 -12.62 4.08 -4.99
C ARG A 266 -13.84 3.66 -5.78
N VAL A 267 -14.37 2.48 -5.49
CA VAL A 267 -15.61 1.99 -6.08
C VAL A 267 -16.75 3.01 -5.92
N ASP A 268 -17.52 3.23 -6.97
CA ASP A 268 -18.87 3.77 -6.86
C ASP A 268 -19.88 2.63 -6.64
N LYS A 269 -21.17 2.94 -6.64
CA LYS A 269 -22.23 1.93 -6.43
C LYS A 269 -22.21 0.84 -7.49
N GLU A 270 -22.05 1.22 -8.75
CA GLU A 270 -22.11 0.29 -9.88
C GLU A 270 -20.89 -0.63 -9.87
N ALA A 271 -19.70 -0.06 -9.66
CA ALA A 271 -18.46 -0.82 -9.52
C ALA A 271 -18.50 -1.75 -8.30
N LEU A 272 -19.01 -1.29 -7.15
CA LEU A 272 -19.16 -2.12 -5.95
C LEU A 272 -20.06 -3.34 -6.23
N GLN A 273 -21.24 -3.13 -6.80
CA GLN A 273 -22.18 -4.21 -7.08
C GLN A 273 -21.60 -5.22 -8.08
N ARG A 274 -20.93 -4.72 -9.13
CA ARG A 274 -20.25 -5.54 -10.13
C ARG A 274 -19.14 -6.39 -9.50
N GLN A 275 -18.25 -5.77 -8.74
CA GLN A 275 -17.10 -6.45 -8.11
C GLN A 275 -17.52 -7.45 -7.05
N LEU A 276 -18.50 -7.12 -6.19
CA LEU A 276 -19.02 -8.07 -5.20
C LEU A 276 -19.65 -9.29 -5.86
N LYS A 277 -20.35 -9.12 -6.99
CA LYS A 277 -20.91 -10.23 -7.75
C LYS A 277 -19.84 -11.10 -8.40
N GLU A 278 -18.80 -10.49 -8.96
CA GLU A 278 -17.65 -11.22 -9.52
C GLU A 278 -16.93 -12.07 -8.47
N GLU A 279 -16.79 -11.55 -7.24
CA GLU A 279 -16.16 -12.24 -6.11
C GLU A 279 -17.13 -13.11 -5.29
N LYS A 280 -18.43 -13.13 -5.62
CA LYS A 280 -19.49 -13.86 -4.88
C LYS A 280 -19.62 -13.44 -3.40
N GLU A 281 -19.45 -12.15 -3.15
CA GLU A 281 -19.44 -11.52 -1.82
C GLU A 281 -20.60 -10.54 -1.63
N GLU A 282 -21.70 -10.68 -2.39
CA GLU A 282 -22.86 -9.77 -2.34
C GLU A 282 -23.49 -9.63 -0.94
N LYS A 283 -23.31 -10.63 -0.07
CA LYS A 283 -23.71 -10.57 1.36
C LYS A 283 -23.14 -9.35 2.09
N ARG A 284 -22.00 -8.81 1.64
CA ARG A 284 -21.37 -7.61 2.24
C ARG A 284 -22.22 -6.36 2.10
N LEU A 285 -23.15 -6.31 1.13
CA LEU A 285 -24.08 -5.19 0.96
C LEU A 285 -24.94 -4.93 2.21
N GLU A 286 -25.10 -5.93 3.09
CA GLU A 286 -25.83 -5.78 4.35
C GLU A 286 -25.03 -5.10 5.47
N LEU A 287 -23.71 -4.95 5.30
CA LEU A 287 -22.82 -4.36 6.29
C LEU A 287 -22.92 -2.83 6.28
N TYR A 288 -22.60 -2.21 7.42
CA TYR A 288 -22.75 -0.77 7.65
C TYR A 288 -22.07 0.08 6.58
N PHE A 289 -20.78 -0.18 6.28
CA PHE A 289 -20.04 0.57 5.26
C PHE A 289 -20.73 0.51 3.88
N HIS A 290 -21.16 -0.68 3.47
CA HIS A 290 -21.72 -0.92 2.16
C HIS A 290 -23.10 -0.27 2.02
N LYS A 291 -23.95 -0.37 3.05
CA LYS A 291 -25.22 0.36 3.13
C LYS A 291 -25.03 1.86 2.98
N ARG A 292 -24.00 2.42 3.65
CA ARG A 292 -23.68 3.85 3.52
C ARG A 292 -23.26 4.25 2.10
N LEU A 293 -22.45 3.43 1.43
CA LEU A 293 -22.06 3.65 0.03
C LEU A 293 -23.27 3.55 -0.91
N MET A 294 -24.10 2.52 -0.74
CA MET A 294 -25.30 2.30 -1.56
C MET A 294 -26.39 3.37 -1.36
N ASN A 295 -26.35 4.11 -0.25
CA ASN A 295 -27.28 5.19 0.05
C ASN A 295 -26.72 6.60 -0.24
N ASP A 296 -25.64 6.72 -1.04
CA ASP A 296 -24.99 8.01 -1.38
C ASP A 296 -24.49 8.83 -0.19
N THR A 297 -24.31 8.20 0.98
CA THR A 297 -23.86 8.92 2.18
C THR A 297 -22.34 9.05 2.28
N LEU A 298 -21.61 8.43 1.34
CA LEU A 298 -20.15 8.49 1.25
C LEU A 298 -19.74 9.24 0.00
N PRO A 299 -18.75 10.15 0.07
CA PRO A 299 -18.28 10.88 -1.10
C PRO A 299 -17.55 9.93 -2.06
N LEU A 300 -17.44 10.32 -3.33
CA LEU A 300 -16.43 9.76 -4.21
C LEU A 300 -15.04 10.13 -3.69
N SER A 301 -14.11 9.20 -3.81
CA SER A 301 -12.75 9.40 -3.30
C SER A 301 -11.71 8.65 -4.12
N ILE A 302 -10.46 9.07 -3.94
CA ILE A 302 -9.25 8.35 -4.31
C ILE A 302 -8.41 8.20 -3.06
N GLY A 303 -7.76 7.06 -2.88
CA GLY A 303 -6.87 6.87 -1.74
C GLY A 303 -5.90 5.73 -1.92
N GLY A 304 -5.08 5.52 -0.91
CA GLY A 304 -4.10 4.45 -0.90
C GLY A 304 -3.39 4.33 0.43
N GLY A 305 -2.54 3.32 0.53
CA GLY A 305 -1.61 3.12 1.63
C GLY A 305 -0.18 3.13 1.09
N ILE A 306 0.72 3.83 1.77
CA ILE A 306 2.16 3.84 1.45
C ILE A 306 2.90 3.27 2.65
N GLY A 307 3.59 2.13 2.47
CA GLY A 307 4.28 1.44 3.58
C GLY A 307 5.42 2.29 4.14
N GLN A 308 5.35 2.70 5.42
CA GLN A 308 6.36 3.62 5.96
C GLN A 308 7.70 2.91 6.12
N SER A 309 7.70 1.72 6.72
CA SER A 309 8.91 0.95 6.93
C SER A 309 9.51 0.43 5.63
N ARG A 310 8.68 0.06 4.63
CA ARG A 310 9.17 -0.29 3.28
C ARG A 310 9.83 0.91 2.59
N LEU A 311 9.24 2.10 2.70
CA LEU A 311 9.81 3.32 2.12
C LEU A 311 11.15 3.67 2.79
N CYS A 312 11.22 3.61 4.12
CA CYS A 312 12.46 3.83 4.87
C CYS A 312 13.53 2.77 4.54
N MET A 313 13.15 1.50 4.45
CA MET A 313 14.03 0.39 4.06
C MET A 313 14.68 0.66 2.69
N PHE A 314 13.85 1.04 1.71
CA PHE A 314 14.33 1.39 0.37
C PHE A 314 15.32 2.56 0.40
N TYR A 315 14.97 3.68 1.03
CA TYR A 315 15.83 4.87 1.05
C TYR A 315 17.13 4.66 1.82
N LEU A 316 17.08 3.95 2.95
CA LEU A 316 18.26 3.68 3.76
C LEU A 316 19.08 2.48 3.28
N ARG A 317 18.70 1.91 2.11
CA ARG A 317 19.36 0.76 1.47
C ARG A 317 19.50 -0.43 2.42
N LYS A 318 18.46 -0.70 3.19
CA LYS A 318 18.41 -1.83 4.13
C LYS A 318 18.00 -3.11 3.42
N ALA A 319 18.60 -4.22 3.82
CA ALA A 319 18.33 -5.54 3.27
C ALA A 319 17.10 -6.19 3.90
N HIS A 320 16.70 -5.78 5.08
CA HIS A 320 15.56 -6.38 5.77
C HIS A 320 14.71 -5.31 6.45
N ILE A 321 13.38 -5.42 6.35
CA ILE A 321 12.44 -4.48 6.98
C ILE A 321 12.62 -4.42 8.50
N GLY A 322 13.06 -5.52 9.11
CA GLY A 322 13.43 -5.57 10.53
C GLY A 322 14.61 -4.68 10.93
N GLU A 323 15.41 -4.15 9.99
CA GLU A 323 16.40 -3.09 10.28
C GLU A 323 15.76 -1.70 10.44
N ILE A 324 14.45 -1.59 10.19
CA ILE A 324 13.67 -0.35 10.23
C ILE A 324 12.61 -0.39 11.33
N GLN A 325 12.03 -1.56 11.59
CA GLN A 325 10.95 -1.72 12.56
C GLN A 325 11.21 -2.87 13.53
N ALA A 326 10.86 -2.65 14.79
CA ALA A 326 10.87 -3.67 15.82
C ALA A 326 9.73 -4.66 15.60
N SER A 327 10.05 -5.96 15.48
CA SER A 327 9.05 -7.01 15.32
C SER A 327 9.54 -8.37 15.83
N ILE A 328 8.68 -9.38 15.69
CA ILE A 328 8.99 -10.76 16.06
C ILE A 328 9.42 -11.51 14.81
N TRP A 329 10.55 -12.19 14.90
CA TRP A 329 11.19 -12.93 13.81
C TRP A 329 11.53 -14.35 14.27
N PRO A 330 11.47 -15.36 13.39
CA PRO A 330 11.95 -16.70 13.70
C PRO A 330 13.42 -16.69 14.14
N GLU A 331 13.77 -17.55 15.10
CA GLU A 331 15.12 -17.58 15.66
C GLU A 331 16.19 -17.89 14.61
N ASP A 332 15.90 -18.82 13.68
CA ASP A 332 16.82 -19.15 12.59
C ASP A 332 17.04 -17.96 11.65
N MET A 333 16.00 -17.16 11.38
CA MET A 333 16.11 -15.93 10.60
C MET A 333 16.99 -14.88 11.30
N ARG A 334 16.88 -14.75 12.64
CA ARG A 334 17.72 -13.82 13.42
C ARG A 334 19.20 -14.19 13.28
N LYS A 335 19.53 -15.47 13.42
CA LYS A 335 20.91 -15.98 13.26
C LYS A 335 21.44 -15.76 11.85
N GLU A 336 20.65 -16.11 10.83
CA GLU A 336 21.06 -15.90 9.43
C GLU A 336 21.24 -14.42 9.10
N CYS A 337 20.42 -13.53 9.66
CA CYS A 337 20.60 -12.08 9.49
C CYS A 337 21.88 -11.59 10.16
N GLU A 338 22.18 -12.06 11.37
CA GLU A 338 23.42 -11.71 12.09
C GLU A 338 24.68 -12.12 11.30
N GLU A 339 24.68 -13.33 10.71
CA GLU A 339 25.75 -13.82 9.83
C GLU A 339 25.95 -12.96 8.57
N LEU A 340 24.90 -12.23 8.14
CA LEU A 340 24.88 -11.38 6.94
C LEU A 340 25.07 -9.88 7.26
N GLU A 341 25.44 -9.52 8.50
CA GLU A 341 25.52 -8.13 8.97
C GLU A 341 24.19 -7.36 8.82
N ILE A 342 23.04 -8.07 8.87
CA ILE A 342 21.68 -7.52 8.87
C ILE A 342 21.21 -7.40 10.34
N HIS A 343 21.19 -6.17 10.86
CA HIS A 343 20.87 -5.91 12.27
C HIS A 343 19.38 -5.65 12.48
N LEU A 344 18.64 -6.70 12.87
CA LEU A 344 17.22 -6.59 13.20
C LEU A 344 17.02 -5.85 14.53
N ILE A 345 16.07 -4.90 14.56
CA ILE A 345 15.65 -4.12 15.73
C ILE A 345 14.67 -4.90 16.60
#